data_AF-A0A968C3H5-F1
#
_entry.id   AF-A0A968C3H5-F1
#
_cell.length_a   1.000
_cell.length_b   1.000
_cell.length_c   1.000
_cell.angle_alpha   90.00
_cell.angle_beta   90.00
_cell.angle_gamma   90.00
#
_symmetry.space_group_name_H-M   'P 1'
#
loop_
_entity.id
_entity.type
_entity.pdbx_description
1 polymer ?
#
loop_
_entity_poly.entity_id
_entity_poly.type
_entity_poly.pdbx_seq_one_letter_code
_entity_poly.pdbx_strand_id
1 'polypeptide(L)' 'MMEEAHRQGLRSTATMMFGHVETLEERIEHLERVRDLQDRTGGFTAFICWTYQAENTALG' A
#
# COMPACT_ATOMS: atom_id res chain seq x y z
N MET A 1 10.94 7.71 0.16
CA MET A 1 11.62 6.78 -0.75
C MET A 1 10.86 6.63 -2.07
N MET A 2 9.59 6.20 -2.06
CA MET A 2 8.80 6.02 -3.29
C MET A 2 8.63 7.31 -4.12
N GLU A 3 8.40 8.45 -3.46
CA GLU A 3 8.31 9.73 -4.16
C GLU A 3 9.57 10.08 -4.98
N GLU A 4 10.75 9.84 -4.42
CA GLU A 4 12.02 10.10 -5.11
C GLU A 4 12.17 9.16 -6.31
N ALA A 5 11.83 7.88 -6.14
CA ALA A 5 11.80 6.93 -7.25
C ALA A 5 10.86 7.38 -8.38
N HIS A 6 9.66 7.86 -8.04
CA HIS A 6 8.70 8.38 -9.02
C HIS A 6 9.22 9.63 -9.74
N ARG A 7 9.89 10.54 -9.02
CA ARG A 7 10.53 11.73 -9.60
C ARG A 7 11.69 11.38 -10.54
N GLN A 8 12.36 10.26 -10.31
CA GLN A 8 13.37 9.71 -11.23
C GLN A 8 12.75 8.90 -12.40
N GLY A 9 11.43 8.93 -12.56
CA GLY A 9 10.71 8.29 -13.66
C GLY A 9 10.43 6.80 -13.45
N LEU A 10 10.78 6.24 -12.28
CA LEU A 10 10.46 4.86 -11.95
C LEU A 10 8.98 4.73 -11.60
N ARG A 11 8.34 3.68 -12.11
CA ARG A 11 6.96 3.34 -11.79
C ARG A 11 6.91 2.21 -10.78
N SER A 12 5.91 2.21 -9.91
CA SER A 12 5.77 1.20 -8.87
C SER A 12 4.32 0.78 -8.64
N THR A 13 4.13 -0.19 -7.75
CA THR A 13 2.82 -0.69 -7.32
C THR A 13 2.71 -0.48 -5.82
N ALA A 14 1.53 -0.08 -5.36
CA ALA A 14 1.20 -0.06 -3.93
C ALA A 14 0.46 -1.36 -3.54
N THR A 15 0.75 -1.92 -2.38
CA THR A 15 0.08 -3.12 -1.88
C THR A 15 -0.48 -2.90 -0.49
N MET A 16 -1.54 -3.62 -0.13
CA MET A 16 -2.11 -3.62 1.22
C MET A 16 -2.58 -5.02 1.58
N MET A 17 -2.03 -5.55 2.67
CA MET A 17 -2.58 -6.74 3.31
C MET A 17 -3.67 -6.31 4.29
N PHE A 18 -4.80 -7.02 4.34
CA PHE A 18 -5.86 -6.77 5.31
C PHE A 18 -6.50 -8.07 5.78
N GLY A 19 -7.25 -8.04 6.87
CA GLY A 19 -7.83 -9.22 7.53
C GLY A 19 -6.95 -9.79 8.65
N HIS A 20 -6.05 -8.99 9.22
CA HIS A 20 -5.31 -9.30 10.45
C HIS A 20 -5.84 -8.45 11.63
N VAL A 21 -4.95 -8.03 12.54
CA VAL A 21 -5.20 -7.13 13.67
C VAL A 21 -5.56 -5.66 13.31
N GLU A 22 -5.55 -5.25 12.03
CA GLU A 22 -5.74 -3.83 11.68
C GLU A 22 -7.18 -3.34 11.79
N THR A 23 -7.36 -2.07 12.15
CA THR A 23 -8.67 -1.42 12.23
C THR A 23 -9.12 -0.87 10.87
N LEU A 24 -10.40 -0.50 10.77
CA LEU A 24 -10.92 0.15 9.57
C LEU A 24 -10.25 1.51 9.33
N GLU A 25 -9.97 2.25 10.40
CA GLU A 25 -9.31 3.56 10.37
C GLU A 25 -7.90 3.43 9.80
N GLU A 26 -7.13 2.42 10.22
CA GLU A 26 -5.78 2.16 9.69
C GLU A 26 -5.81 1.83 8.19
N ARG A 27 -6.81 1.07 7.72
CA ARG A 27 -7.00 0.80 6.29
C ARG A 27 -7.31 2.07 5.49
N ILE A 28 -8.16 2.93 6.03
CA ILE A 28 -8.52 4.21 5.39
C ILE A 28 -7.30 5.12 5.33
N GLU A 29 -6.56 5.27 6.43
CA GLU A 29 -5.34 6.07 6.49
C GLU A 29 -4.30 5.58 5.47
N HIS A 30 -4.13 4.27 5.31
CA HIS A 30 -3.25 3.70 4.29
C HIS A 30 -3.68 4.11 2.87
N LEU A 31 -4.97 3.98 2.56
CA LEU A 31 -5.51 4.36 1.25
C LEU A 31 -5.35 5.86 0.97
N GLU A 32 -5.55 6.72 1.97
CA GLU A 32 -5.34 8.16 1.85
C GLU A 32 -3.88 8.48 1.52
N ARG A 33 -2.92 7.88 2.23
CA ARG A 33 -1.49 8.08 1.95
C ARG A 33 -1.09 7.65 0.55
N VAL A 34 -1.64 6.54 0.06
CA VAL A 34 -1.39 6.06 -1.31
C VAL A 34 -1.96 7.06 -2.33
N ARG A 35 -3.18 7.54 -2.12
CA ARG A 35 -3.82 8.56 -2.98
C ARG A 35 -3.02 9.85 -3.00
N ASP A 36 -2.66 10.38 -1.84
CA ASP A 36 -1.93 11.65 -1.73
C ASP A 36 -0.57 11.58 -2.45
N LEU A 37 0.12 10.44 -2.36
CA LEU A 37 1.36 10.23 -3.09
C LEU A 37 1.12 10.07 -4.60
N GLN A 38 0.03 9.43 -5.00
CA GLN A 38 -0.36 9.35 -6.41
C GLN A 38 -0.68 10.72 -6.99
N ASP A 39 -1.45 11.56 -6.29
CA ASP A 39 -1.80 12.91 -6.74
C ASP A 39 -0.55 13.78 -6.93
N ARG A 40 0.47 13.58 -6.09
CA ARG A 40 1.74 14.31 -6.17
C ARG A 40 2.69 13.83 -7.26
N THR A 41 2.64 12.54 -7.64
CA THR A 41 3.71 11.93 -8.44
C THR A 41 3.24 11.15 -9.67
N GLY A 42 2.01 10.65 -9.68
CA GLY A 42 1.46 9.80 -10.74
C GLY A 42 2.20 8.48 -10.96
N GLY A 43 3.06 8.06 -10.02
CA GLY A 43 4.01 6.98 -10.24
C GLY A 43 3.48 5.57 -9.97
N PHE A 44 2.33 5.43 -9.32
CA PHE A 44 1.69 4.13 -9.14
C PHE A 44 0.94 3.68 -10.39
N THR A 45 1.16 2.44 -10.79
CA THR A 45 0.49 1.79 -11.93
C THR A 45 -0.66 0.88 -11.51
N ALA A 46 -0.59 0.36 -10.29
CA ALA A 46 -1.60 -0.53 -9.73
C ALA A 46 -1.64 -0.42 -8.20
N PHE A 47 -2.79 -0.81 -7.64
CA PHE A 47 -2.96 -1.09 -6.22
C PHE A 47 -3.42 -2.54 -6.07
N ILE A 48 -2.70 -3.33 -5.27
CA ILE A 48 -3.00 -4.76 -5.08
C ILE A 48 -3.27 -5.02 -3.60
N CYS A 49 -4.51 -5.40 -3.29
CA CYS A 49 -4.91 -5.78 -1.95
C CYS A 49 -5.09 -7.30 -1.82
N TRP A 50 -4.63 -7.88 -0.72
CA TRP A 50 -4.82 -9.30 -0.44
C TRP A 50 -5.20 -9.54 1.01
N THR A 51 -6.01 -10.57 1.23
CA THR A 51 -6.34 -11.02 2.58
C THR A 51 -5.13 -11.66 3.25
N TYR A 52 -4.98 -11.44 4.55
CA TYR A 52 -3.98 -12.12 5.36
C TYR A 52 -4.17 -13.64 5.31
N GLN A 53 -3.10 -14.37 5.02
CA GLN A 53 -3.06 -15.83 5.03
C GLN A 53 -2.29 -16.27 6.28
N ALA A 54 -3.01 -16.80 7.28
CA ALA A 54 -2.44 -17.17 8.58
C ALA A 54 -1.48 -18.38 8.51
N GLU A 55 -1.60 -19.22 7.48
CA GLU A 55 -0.75 -20.40 7.31
C GLU A 55 0.73 -20.00 7.22
N ASN A 56 1.55 -20.54 8.12
CA ASN A 56 3.01 -20.34 8.22
C ASN A 56 3.49 -18.93 8.62
N THR A 57 2.78 -18.24 9.52
CA THR A 57 3.24 -16.93 10.03
C THR A 57 3.37 -16.91 11.55
N ALA A 58 4.19 -16.00 12.09
CA ALA A 58 4.49 -15.89 13.53
C ALA A 58 3.30 -15.40 14.40
N LEU A 59 2.16 -15.08 13.78
CA LEU A 59 0.92 -14.66 14.43
C LEU A 59 -0.08 -15.84 14.55
N GLY A 60 0.42 -17.08 14.41
CA GLY A 60 -0.37 -18.31 14.53
C GLY A 60 -1.18 -18.42 15.81
#